data_AF-W9DPW5-F1
#
_entry.id   AF-W9DPW5-F1
#
_cell.length_a   1.000
_cell.length_b   1.000
_cell.length_c   1.000
_cell.angle_alpha   90.00
_cell.angle_beta   90.00
_cell.angle_gamma   90.00
#
_symmetry.space_group_name_H-M   'P 1'
#
loop_
_entity.id
_entity.type
_entity.pdbx_description
1 polymer ?
#
loop_
_entity_poly.entity_id
_entity_poly.type
_entity_poly.pdbx_seq_one_letter_code
_entity_poly.pdbx_strand_id
1 'polypeptide(L)'
;MSTKIRLKDTIIYQIATNILSHYECPSDCPAHCCKAKTIEMDAIDLKELSNVSKAKTEDLDFRVTNSTTYYSLKNPCPFLSESGKCGAYEYRPTICRIYPFNTSPEPGMFTIDPCKMGIIILCDLYKHMMEIEKESVPEHVYIALKECSDIFERNKGIAYNVTGFGFSIEYLKIFSDYLNSK
;
A
#
# COMPACT_ATOMS: atom_id res chain seq x y z
N MET A 1 -29.01 -2.58 -11.93
CA MET A 1 -27.99 -2.57 -10.86
C MET A 1 -26.64 -2.40 -11.52
N SER A 2 -25.99 -1.24 -11.36
CA SER A 2 -24.63 -1.06 -11.88
C SER A 2 -23.69 -1.92 -11.04
N THR A 3 -23.03 -2.90 -11.65
CA THR A 3 -22.06 -3.76 -10.97
C THR A 3 -20.86 -2.89 -10.59
N LYS A 4 -20.68 -2.62 -9.30
CA LYS A 4 -19.58 -1.80 -8.79
C LYS A 4 -18.27 -2.55 -8.96
N ILE A 5 -17.27 -1.89 -9.55
CA ILE A 5 -15.94 -2.47 -9.81
C ILE A 5 -15.18 -2.59 -8.48
N ARG A 6 -14.65 -3.77 -8.17
CA ARG A 6 -13.78 -3.96 -6.99
C ARG A 6 -12.38 -3.42 -7.28
N LEU A 7 -11.65 -3.01 -6.24
CA LEU A 7 -10.26 -2.58 -6.38
C LEU A 7 -9.40 -3.60 -7.14
N LYS A 8 -9.56 -4.89 -6.84
CA LYS A 8 -8.84 -6.01 -7.50
C LYS A 8 -9.04 -6.05 -9.02
N ASP A 9 -10.17 -5.54 -9.51
CA ASP A 9 -10.55 -5.55 -10.93
C ASP A 9 -10.17 -4.23 -11.63
N THR A 10 -9.48 -3.31 -10.95
CA THR A 10 -9.08 -2.02 -11.51
C THR A 10 -7.69 -2.08 -12.16
N ILE A 11 -7.45 -1.16 -13.10
CA ILE A 11 -6.13 -0.95 -13.70
C ILE A 11 -5.06 -0.60 -12.66
N ILE A 12 -5.45 0.09 -11.59
CA ILE A 12 -4.56 0.48 -10.49
C ILE A 12 -4.02 -0.75 -9.78
N TYR A 13 -4.89 -1.72 -9.49
CA TYR A 13 -4.45 -2.95 -8.86
C TYR A 13 -3.42 -3.65 -9.73
N GLN A 14 -3.67 -3.72 -11.04
CA GLN A 14 -2.74 -4.32 -12.00
C GLN A 14 -1.38 -3.58 -12.01
N ILE A 15 -1.39 -2.24 -12.11
CA ILE A 15 -0.17 -1.42 -12.07
C ILE A 15 0.58 -1.64 -10.76
N ALA A 16 -0.10 -1.55 -9.62
CA ALA A 16 0.54 -1.73 -8.31
C ALA A 16 1.12 -3.14 -8.16
N THR A 17 0.40 -4.19 -8.55
CA THR A 17 0.92 -5.57 -8.49
C THR A 17 2.10 -5.80 -9.43
N ASN A 18 2.10 -5.15 -10.60
CA ASN A 18 3.21 -5.24 -11.54
C ASN A 18 4.44 -4.52 -10.99
N ILE A 19 4.30 -3.31 -10.47
CA ILE A 19 5.42 -2.63 -9.80
C ILE A 19 5.95 -3.51 -8.68
N LEU A 20 5.07 -4.01 -7.81
CA LEU A 20 5.44 -4.86 -6.67
C LEU A 20 6.09 -6.20 -7.06
N SER A 21 5.95 -6.71 -8.28
CA SER A 21 6.68 -7.91 -8.69
C SER A 21 8.18 -7.68 -8.87
N HIS A 22 8.63 -6.41 -8.85
CA HIS A 22 10.03 -6.02 -8.92
C HIS A 22 10.63 -5.64 -7.55
N TYR A 23 9.85 -5.70 -6.47
CA TYR A 23 10.30 -5.33 -5.12
C TYR A 23 9.97 -6.39 -4.09
N GLU A 24 10.83 -6.51 -3.09
CA GLU A 24 10.62 -7.38 -1.95
C GLU A 24 10.48 -6.58 -0.67
N CYS A 25 9.53 -6.96 0.18
CA CYS A 25 9.41 -6.39 1.51
C CYS A 25 10.63 -6.83 2.35
N PRO A 26 11.43 -5.90 2.92
CA PRO A 26 12.64 -6.27 3.63
C PRO A 26 12.35 -7.15 4.85
N SER A 27 13.18 -8.18 5.05
CA SER A 27 13.01 -9.16 6.13
C SER A 27 13.11 -8.57 7.53
N ASP A 28 13.76 -7.41 7.67
CA ASP A 28 13.93 -6.66 8.91
C ASP A 28 12.85 -5.59 9.12
N CYS A 29 11.80 -5.58 8.29
CA CYS A 29 10.66 -4.69 8.45
C CYS A 29 9.91 -4.98 9.77
N PRO A 30 9.67 -3.96 10.62
CA PRO A 30 9.01 -4.16 11.92
C PRO A 30 7.47 -4.28 11.81
N ALA A 31 6.96 -4.73 10.67
CA ALA A 31 5.53 -4.94 10.39
C ALA A 31 4.66 -3.69 10.49
N HIS A 32 5.15 -2.55 9.98
CA HIS A 32 4.45 -1.26 10.05
C HIS A 32 3.01 -1.34 9.52
N CYS A 33 2.81 -1.96 8.35
CA CYS A 33 1.50 -2.14 7.74
C CYS A 33 0.49 -2.85 8.66
N CYS A 34 0.92 -3.85 9.42
CA CYS A 34 0.04 -4.61 10.32
C CYS A 34 -0.11 -3.99 11.71
N LYS A 35 0.77 -3.06 12.11
CA LYS A 35 0.73 -2.43 13.45
C LYS A 35 -0.11 -1.16 13.49
N ALA A 36 -0.07 -0.36 12.43
CA ALA A 36 -0.57 1.02 12.47
C ALA A 36 -1.65 1.35 11.43
N LYS A 37 -1.77 0.57 10.34
CA LYS A 37 -2.70 0.91 9.26
C LYS A 37 -4.04 0.21 9.47
N THR A 38 -5.11 0.99 9.44
CA THR A 38 -6.47 0.45 9.32
C THR A 38 -6.60 -0.27 7.98
N ILE A 39 -6.96 -1.55 8.02
CA ILE A 39 -7.13 -2.38 6.84
C ILE A 39 -8.62 -2.43 6.52
N GLU A 40 -9.03 -1.67 5.51
CA GLU A 40 -10.38 -1.72 4.97
C GLU A 40 -10.51 -2.82 3.92
N MET A 41 -11.59 -3.59 4.02
CA MET A 41 -11.83 -4.75 3.16
C MET A 41 -13.30 -4.85 2.76
N ASP A 42 -13.55 -5.38 1.58
CA ASP A 42 -14.92 -5.67 1.14
C ASP A 42 -15.40 -7.05 1.66
N ALA A 43 -16.65 -7.39 1.37
CA ALA A 43 -17.25 -8.64 1.83
C ALA A 43 -16.54 -9.90 1.29
N ILE A 44 -15.89 -9.83 0.13
CA ILE A 44 -15.18 -10.98 -0.46
C ILE A 44 -13.85 -11.16 0.26
N ASP A 45 -13.10 -10.07 0.48
CA ASP A 45 -11.86 -10.10 1.27
C ASP A 45 -12.13 -10.59 2.70
N LEU A 46 -13.21 -10.13 3.34
CA LEU A 46 -13.64 -10.63 4.65
C LEU A 46 -13.93 -12.14 4.61
N LYS A 47 -14.66 -12.62 3.59
CA LYS A 47 -14.96 -14.04 3.44
C LYS A 47 -13.68 -14.86 3.32
N GLU A 48 -12.72 -14.43 2.50
CA GLU A 48 -11.42 -15.09 2.35
C GLU A 48 -10.66 -15.17 3.67
N LEU A 49 -10.57 -14.07 4.43
CA LEU A 49 -9.92 -14.07 5.74
C LEU A 49 -10.66 -14.91 6.79
N SER A 50 -11.99 -14.93 6.75
CA SER A 50 -12.80 -15.71 7.71
C SER A 50 -12.58 -17.22 7.57
N ASN A 51 -12.19 -17.68 6.37
CA ASN A 51 -11.80 -19.07 6.14
C ASN A 51 -10.48 -19.41 6.84
N VAL A 52 -9.61 -18.43 7.08
CA VAL A 52 -8.37 -18.60 7.86
C VAL A 52 -8.69 -18.64 9.36
N SER A 53 -9.48 -17.68 9.84
CA SER A 53 -9.88 -17.64 11.25
C SER A 53 -11.12 -16.80 11.45
N LYS A 54 -12.25 -17.46 11.75
CA LYS A 54 -13.52 -16.81 12.08
C LYS A 54 -13.38 -15.88 13.30
N ALA A 55 -12.77 -16.38 14.38
CA ALA A 55 -12.56 -15.63 15.61
C ALA A 55 -11.78 -14.32 15.41
N LYS A 56 -10.82 -14.28 14.47
CA LYS A 56 -10.05 -13.06 14.13
C LYS A 56 -10.80 -12.08 13.23
N THR A 57 -11.93 -12.50 12.69
CA THR A 57 -12.82 -11.72 11.82
C THR A 57 -14.19 -11.47 12.45
N GLU A 58 -14.33 -11.75 13.74
CA GLU A 58 -15.49 -11.39 14.54
C GLU A 58 -15.35 -9.96 15.08
N ASP A 59 -16.48 -9.30 15.35
CA ASP A 59 -16.53 -7.96 15.97
C ASP A 59 -15.68 -6.90 15.23
N LEU A 60 -15.92 -6.77 13.92
CA LEU A 60 -15.26 -5.79 13.07
C LEU A 60 -16.07 -4.50 12.99
N ASP A 61 -15.37 -3.37 12.99
CA ASP A 61 -15.96 -2.10 12.60
C ASP A 61 -16.36 -2.14 11.13
N PHE A 62 -17.44 -1.45 10.78
CA PHE A 62 -17.87 -1.33 9.39
C PHE A 62 -18.36 0.08 9.06
N ARG A 63 -18.26 0.44 7.79
CA ARG A 63 -18.87 1.66 7.24
C ARG A 63 -19.59 1.34 5.94
N VAL A 64 -20.63 2.11 5.64
CA VAL A 64 -21.36 2.01 4.38
C VAL A 64 -21.08 3.24 3.53
N THR A 65 -20.66 3.04 2.28
CA THR A 65 -20.38 4.12 1.33
C THR A 65 -20.86 3.73 -0.06
N ASN A 66 -21.72 4.54 -0.67
CA ASN A 66 -22.31 4.26 -2.00
C ASN A 66 -22.88 2.84 -2.09
N SER A 67 -23.73 2.47 -1.14
CA SER A 67 -24.36 1.14 -1.02
C SER A 67 -23.38 -0.04 -0.93
N THR A 68 -22.15 0.21 -0.48
CA THR A 68 -21.14 -0.84 -0.24
C THR A 68 -20.70 -0.80 1.21
N THR A 69 -20.73 -1.95 1.85
CA THR A 69 -20.19 -2.14 3.21
C THR A 69 -18.71 -2.47 3.12
N TYR A 70 -17.90 -1.70 3.83
CA TYR A 70 -16.50 -1.95 4.06
C TYR A 70 -16.30 -2.32 5.52
N TYR A 71 -15.48 -3.33 5.79
CA TYR A 71 -15.14 -3.82 7.12
C TYR A 71 -13.70 -3.41 7.43
N SER A 72 -13.41 -3.13 8.70
CA SER A 72 -12.07 -2.74 9.14
C SER A 72 -11.52 -3.74 10.15
N LEU A 73 -10.30 -4.22 9.92
CA LEU A 73 -9.57 -4.93 10.96
C LEU A 73 -9.11 -3.95 12.06
N LYS A 74 -9.15 -4.41 13.31
CA LYS A 74 -8.61 -3.66 14.46
C LYS A 74 -7.08 -3.55 14.36
N ASN A 75 -6.53 -2.49 14.96
CA ASN A 75 -5.09 -2.27 15.10
C ASN A 75 -4.63 -2.63 16.52
N PRO A 76 -3.51 -3.37 16.69
CA PRO A 76 -2.75 -4.06 15.64
C PRO A 76 -3.58 -5.16 14.98
N CYS A 77 -3.27 -5.45 13.71
CA CYS A 77 -3.98 -6.44 12.91
C CYS A 77 -4.02 -7.79 13.63
N PRO A 78 -5.18 -8.45 13.76
CA PRO A 78 -5.33 -9.71 14.49
C PRO A 78 -4.56 -10.88 13.84
N PHE A 79 -4.16 -10.73 12.58
CA PHE A 79 -3.32 -11.68 11.86
C PHE A 79 -1.82 -11.41 11.99
N LEU A 80 -1.40 -10.37 12.71
CA LEU A 80 0.02 -10.14 13.02
C LEU A 80 0.50 -11.17 14.04
N SER A 81 1.52 -11.95 13.68
CA SER A 81 2.16 -12.89 14.60
C SER A 81 3.17 -12.19 15.51
N GLU A 82 3.55 -12.86 16.60
CA GLU A 82 4.62 -12.40 17.51
C GLU A 82 5.97 -12.20 16.79
N SER A 83 6.21 -12.96 15.71
CA SER A 83 7.40 -12.82 14.87
C SER A 83 7.40 -11.59 13.96
N GLY A 84 6.34 -10.77 13.99
CA GLY A 84 6.18 -9.63 13.08
C GLY A 84 5.74 -10.00 11.66
N LYS A 85 5.39 -11.27 11.41
CA LYS A 85 4.91 -11.73 10.10
C LYS A 85 3.39 -11.87 10.06
N CYS A 86 2.80 -11.68 8.90
CA CYS A 86 1.36 -11.89 8.70
C CYS A 86 1.05 -13.39 8.68
N GLY A 87 0.19 -13.85 9.59
CA GLY A 87 -0.29 -15.23 9.67
C GLY A 87 -1.35 -15.60 8.63
N ALA A 88 -1.82 -14.64 7.81
CA ALA A 88 -2.75 -14.87 6.71
C ALA A 88 -2.17 -14.37 5.38
N TYR A 89 -0.86 -14.48 5.17
CA TYR A 89 -0.16 -13.87 4.04
C TYR A 89 -0.75 -14.24 2.67
N GLU A 90 -1.11 -15.51 2.47
CA GLU A 90 -1.73 -16.00 1.22
C GLU A 90 -3.17 -15.52 1.02
N TYR A 91 -3.86 -15.17 2.09
CA TYR A 91 -5.27 -14.74 2.12
C TYR A 91 -5.41 -13.24 2.41
N ARG A 92 -4.34 -12.48 2.21
CA ARG A 92 -4.34 -11.03 2.46
C ARG A 92 -5.47 -10.34 1.69
N PRO A 93 -6.18 -9.38 2.33
CA PRO A 93 -7.12 -8.50 1.65
C PRO A 93 -6.49 -7.79 0.46
N THR A 94 -7.34 -7.33 -0.45
CA THR A 94 -6.91 -6.66 -1.69
C THR A 94 -5.98 -5.47 -1.39
N ILE A 95 -6.31 -4.64 -0.38
CA ILE A 95 -5.47 -3.49 0.00
C ILE A 95 -4.10 -3.91 0.55
N CYS A 96 -4.03 -5.03 1.28
CA CYS A 96 -2.78 -5.57 1.81
C CYS A 96 -1.88 -6.16 0.73
N ARG A 97 -2.43 -6.55 -0.42
CA ARG A 97 -1.67 -7.08 -1.57
C ARG A 97 -0.99 -5.98 -2.37
N ILE A 98 -1.55 -4.76 -2.35
CA ILE A 98 -0.99 -3.61 -3.05
C ILE A 98 -0.20 -2.68 -2.13
N TYR A 99 -0.05 -2.98 -0.84
CA TYR A 99 0.79 -2.17 0.06
C TYR A 99 2.24 -2.11 -0.48
N PRO A 100 2.87 -0.93 -0.61
CA PRO A 100 2.60 0.33 0.08
C PRO A 100 1.72 1.33 -0.67
N PHE A 101 1.08 0.92 -1.76
CA PHE A 101 0.14 1.76 -2.49
C PHE A 101 -1.20 1.85 -1.75
N ASN A 102 -1.78 3.05 -1.71
CA ASN A 102 -3.12 3.32 -1.20
C ASN A 102 -3.92 4.16 -2.19
N THR A 103 -5.24 4.00 -2.18
CA THR A 103 -6.17 4.82 -2.95
C THR A 103 -6.25 6.24 -2.38
N SER A 104 -6.24 7.27 -3.22
CA SER A 104 -6.57 8.64 -2.81
C SER A 104 -8.09 8.89 -2.92
N PRO A 105 -8.69 9.77 -2.08
CA PRO A 105 -10.00 10.32 -2.34
C PRO A 105 -10.07 11.11 -3.66
N GLU A 106 -8.94 11.65 -4.12
CA GLU A 106 -8.83 12.35 -5.39
C GLU A 106 -8.82 11.35 -6.56
N PRO A 107 -9.77 11.45 -7.52
CA PRO A 107 -9.83 10.54 -8.66
C PRO A 107 -8.55 10.56 -9.48
N GLY A 108 -8.03 9.37 -9.80
CA GLY A 108 -6.81 9.26 -10.60
C GLY A 108 -5.50 9.46 -9.83
N MET A 109 -5.57 9.68 -8.51
CA MET A 109 -4.40 9.83 -7.64
C MET A 109 -4.22 8.64 -6.71
N PHE A 110 -2.95 8.30 -6.46
CA PHE A 110 -2.52 7.22 -5.57
C PHE A 110 -1.48 7.74 -4.62
N THR A 111 -1.41 7.13 -3.43
CA THR A 111 -0.36 7.46 -2.47
C THR A 111 0.53 6.25 -2.24
N ILE A 112 1.82 6.50 -2.07
CA ILE A 112 2.78 5.48 -1.63
C ILE A 112 3.16 5.81 -0.18
N ASP A 113 2.89 4.88 0.72
CA ASP A 113 3.30 4.99 2.12
C ASP A 113 4.82 4.81 2.24
N PRO A 114 5.53 5.70 2.97
CA PRO A 114 6.98 5.65 3.11
C PRO A 114 7.45 4.60 4.14
N CYS A 115 7.04 3.35 3.99
CA CYS A 115 7.70 2.21 4.65
C CYS A 115 9.04 1.88 3.94
N LYS A 116 9.88 0.98 4.46
CA LYS A 116 11.16 0.60 3.81
C LYS A 116 11.02 0.35 2.31
N MET A 117 10.11 -0.55 1.94
CA MET A 117 9.86 -0.88 0.53
C MET A 117 9.29 0.31 -0.24
N GLY A 118 8.39 1.08 0.37
CA GLY A 118 7.83 2.29 -0.23
C GLY A 118 8.88 3.35 -0.54
N ILE A 119 9.85 3.57 0.37
CA ILE A 119 10.96 4.50 0.15
C ILE A 119 11.82 4.05 -1.03
N ILE A 120 12.14 2.75 -1.13
CA ILE A 120 12.88 2.20 -2.26
C ILE A 120 12.12 2.45 -3.58
N ILE A 121 10.83 2.10 -3.63
CA ILE A 121 9.97 2.35 -4.79
C ILE A 121 9.95 3.84 -5.16
N LEU A 122 9.80 4.72 -4.16
CA LEU A 122 9.80 6.17 -4.37
C LEU A 122 11.11 6.67 -4.97
N CYS A 123 12.25 6.24 -4.42
CA CYS A 123 13.56 6.61 -4.94
C CYS A 123 13.72 6.21 -6.41
N ASP A 124 13.35 4.98 -6.77
CA ASP A 124 13.45 4.48 -8.14
C ASP A 124 12.46 5.20 -9.09
N LEU A 125 11.24 5.48 -8.62
CA LEU A 125 10.23 6.23 -9.35
C LEU A 125 10.72 7.65 -9.68
N TYR A 126 11.24 8.37 -8.68
CA TYR A 126 11.76 9.73 -8.91
C TYR A 126 13.01 9.74 -9.78
N LYS A 127 13.90 8.75 -9.62
CA LYS A 127 15.06 8.59 -10.51
C LYS A 127 14.62 8.41 -11.96
N HIS A 128 13.61 7.56 -12.18
CA HIS A 128 13.04 7.34 -13.51
C HIS A 128 12.45 8.63 -14.10
N MET A 129 11.67 9.40 -13.32
CA MET A 129 11.12 10.70 -13.74
C MET A 129 12.23 11.68 -14.15
N MET A 130 13.33 11.75 -13.40
CA MET A 130 14.46 12.63 -13.69
C MET A 130 15.22 12.22 -14.97
N GLU A 131 15.51 10.93 -15.12
CA GLU A 131 16.35 10.42 -16.20
C GLU A 131 15.63 10.41 -17.55
N ILE A 132 14.32 10.12 -17.56
CA ILE A 132 13.57 9.89 -18.80
C ILE A 132 12.74 11.12 -19.19
N GLU A 133 12.08 11.76 -18.24
CA GLU A 133 11.16 12.86 -18.56
C GLU A 133 11.82 14.24 -18.50
N LYS A 134 13.09 14.32 -18.06
CA LYS A 134 13.82 15.58 -17.82
C LYS A 134 13.03 16.54 -16.90
N GLU A 135 12.09 16.01 -16.13
CA GLU A 135 11.35 16.78 -15.15
C GLU A 135 12.24 17.01 -13.92
N SER A 136 12.28 18.25 -13.44
CA SER A 136 12.93 18.54 -12.16
C SER A 136 12.02 18.08 -11.02
N VAL A 137 12.53 17.19 -10.16
CA VAL A 137 11.84 16.88 -8.89
C VAL A 137 11.73 18.17 -8.07
N PRO A 138 10.53 18.57 -7.65
CA PRO A 138 10.39 19.74 -6.79
C PRO A 138 11.24 19.59 -5.52
N GLU A 139 12.01 20.61 -5.15
CA GLU A 139 12.97 20.55 -4.03
C GLU A 139 12.32 20.02 -2.72
N HIS A 140 11.08 20.42 -2.45
CA HIS A 140 10.33 19.97 -1.27
C HIS A 140 10.10 18.45 -1.24
N VAL A 141 9.96 17.81 -2.39
CA VAL A 141 9.82 16.36 -2.51
C VAL A 141 11.14 15.67 -2.21
N TYR A 142 12.24 16.20 -2.76
CA TYR A 142 13.58 15.66 -2.49
C TYR A 142 13.93 15.72 -0.99
N ILE A 143 13.65 16.86 -0.35
CA ILE A 143 13.80 17.03 1.09
C ILE A 143 12.95 16.01 1.84
N ALA A 144 11.66 15.87 1.49
CA ALA A 144 10.75 14.93 2.14
C ALA A 144 11.20 13.46 2.00
N LEU A 145 11.75 13.07 0.85
CA LEU A 145 12.28 11.71 0.65
C LEU A 145 13.52 11.45 1.50
N LYS A 146 14.45 12.42 1.55
CA LYS A 146 15.63 12.31 2.42
C LYS A 146 15.24 12.25 3.88
N GLU A 147 14.32 13.11 4.30
CA GLU A 147 13.80 13.09 5.65
C GLU A 147 13.16 11.74 5.97
N CYS A 148 12.31 11.20 5.09
CA CYS A 148 11.70 9.87 5.25
C CYS A 148 12.74 8.74 5.36
N SER A 149 13.77 8.78 4.51
CA SER A 149 14.88 7.81 4.55
C SER A 149 15.64 7.88 5.88
N ASP A 150 16.07 9.08 6.28
CA ASP A 150 16.82 9.28 7.52
C ASP A 150 15.98 8.99 8.76
N ILE A 151 14.68 9.28 8.69
CA ILE A 151 13.69 8.94 9.70
C ILE A 151 13.57 7.43 9.83
N PHE A 152 13.44 6.72 8.71
CA PHE A 152 13.28 5.27 8.72
C PHE A 152 14.46 4.60 9.43
N GLU A 153 15.68 5.01 9.09
CA GLU A 153 16.92 4.53 9.71
C GLU A 153 17.00 4.86 11.21
N ARG A 154 16.62 6.09 11.61
CA ARG A 154 16.70 6.54 13.01
C ARG A 154 15.64 5.90 13.92
N ASN A 155 14.44 5.64 13.41
CA ASN A 155 13.30 5.25 14.24
C ASN A 155 13.02 3.76 14.32
N LYS A 156 13.89 2.90 13.74
CA LYS A 156 13.71 1.44 13.77
C LYS A 156 12.29 1.01 13.33
N GLY A 157 11.68 1.77 12.42
CA GLY A 157 10.33 1.62 11.89
C GLY A 157 9.16 1.81 12.87
N ILE A 158 9.27 2.72 13.84
CA ILE A 158 8.13 3.31 14.53
C ILE A 158 7.36 4.22 13.55
N ALA A 159 6.02 4.09 13.55
CA ALA A 159 5.13 4.80 12.64
C ALA A 159 5.33 6.32 12.69
N TYR A 160 5.43 6.93 11.51
CA TYR A 160 5.29 8.37 11.36
C TYR A 160 3.97 8.69 10.68
N ASN A 161 3.34 9.77 11.13
CA ASN A 161 2.31 10.48 10.36
C ASN A 161 2.96 11.23 9.19
N VAL A 162 3.69 10.53 8.31
CA VAL A 162 4.03 11.11 7.00
C VAL A 162 2.86 10.81 6.08
N THR A 163 2.24 11.86 5.57
CA THR A 163 1.27 11.79 4.49
C THR A 163 1.92 11.09 3.30
N GLY A 164 1.33 10.01 2.78
CA GLY A 164 1.89 9.29 1.63
C GLY A 164 2.15 10.21 0.44
N PHE A 165 3.10 9.83 -0.41
CA PHE A 165 3.47 10.62 -1.58
C PHE A 165 2.47 10.37 -2.71
N GLY A 166 1.84 11.45 -3.20
CA GLY A 166 0.79 11.40 -4.21
C GLY A 166 1.32 11.32 -5.65
N PHE A 167 0.74 10.46 -6.48
CA PHE A 167 1.07 10.28 -7.90
C PHE A 167 -0.17 10.06 -8.74
N SER A 168 -0.15 10.53 -9.99
CA SER A 168 -1.18 10.19 -10.97
C SER A 168 -1.03 8.73 -11.42
N ILE A 169 -2.13 8.13 -11.86
CA ILE A 169 -2.11 6.79 -12.49
C ILE A 169 -1.17 6.77 -13.71
N GLU A 170 -1.11 7.86 -14.47
CA GLU A 170 -0.31 7.94 -15.69
C GLU A 170 1.18 7.77 -15.40
N TYR A 171 1.72 8.48 -14.41
CA TYR A 171 3.11 8.31 -13.98
C TYR A 171 3.40 6.90 -13.47
N LEU A 172 2.51 6.33 -12.66
CA LEU A 172 2.69 4.96 -12.16
C LEU A 172 2.64 3.93 -13.29
N LYS A 173 1.82 4.16 -14.32
CA LYS A 173 1.76 3.30 -15.50
C LYS A 173 3.07 3.35 -16.28
N ILE A 174 3.58 4.54 -16.58
CA ILE A 174 4.86 4.73 -17.28
C ILE A 174 5.99 4.02 -16.52
N PHE A 175 6.05 4.19 -15.21
CA PHE A 175 7.03 3.52 -14.37
C PHE A 175 6.87 1.99 -14.36
N SER A 176 5.64 1.48 -14.28
CA SER A 176 5.37 0.05 -14.38
C SER A 176 5.83 -0.53 -15.72
N ASP A 177 5.58 0.17 -16.82
CA ASP A 177 6.00 -0.25 -18.17
C ASP A 177 7.53 -0.26 -18.28
N TYR A 178 8.21 0.74 -17.71
CA TYR A 178 9.66 0.81 -17.62
C TYR A 178 10.26 -0.37 -16.85
N LEU A 179 9.72 -0.73 -15.68
CA LEU A 179 10.21 -1.85 -14.89
C LEU A 179 10.11 -3.18 -15.67
N ASN A 180 9.04 -3.37 -16.45
CA ASN A 180 8.86 -4.57 -17.28
C ASN A 180 9.76 -4.62 -18.51
N SER A 181 10.39 -3.50 -18.88
CA SER A 181 11.33 -3.43 -20.00
C SER A 181 12.78 -3.75 -19.64
N LYS A 182 13.08 -3.89 -18.34
CA LYS A 182 14.40 -4.30 -17.81
C LYS A 182 14.54 -5.81 -17.75
#